data_AF-A0A3B9BCU5-F1
#
_entry.id   AF-A0A3B9BCU5-F1
#
_cell.length_a   1.000
_cell.length_b   1.000
_cell.length_c   1.000
_cell.angle_alpha   90.00
_cell.angle_beta   90.00
_cell.angle_gamma   90.00
#
_symmetry.space_group_name_H-M   'P 1'
#
loop_
_entity.id
_entity.type
_entity.pdbx_description
1 polymer ?
#
loop_
_entity_poly.entity_id
_entity_poly.type
_entity_poly.pdbx_seq_one_letter_code
_entity_poly.pdbx_strand_id
1 'polypeptide(L)'
;AETMQKAWGMWFSSEDVILWEKTINPISDNIAEWMTMPLVLEGDVSKDNVFMRWALDVHGDPNDYMKTWTKFTDGAKARGMEMSSYGLSAVMAGVAENDMSHYVFIGAPDIPTMIQRMMMLQKDEE
;
A
#
# COMPACT_ATOMS: atom_id res chain seq x y z
N ALA A 1 -3.74 -17.22 -14.68
CA ALA A 1 -4.76 -17.81 -13.78
C ALA A 1 -4.18 -19.03 -13.04
N GLU A 2 -3.69 -20.04 -13.74
CA GLU A 2 -3.17 -21.28 -13.14
C GLU A 2 -1.97 -21.07 -12.19
N THR A 3 -1.02 -20.21 -12.54
CA THR A 3 0.11 -19.84 -11.66
C THR A 3 -0.33 -19.17 -10.37
N MET A 4 -1.35 -18.29 -10.44
CA MET A 4 -1.90 -17.61 -9.27
C MET A 4 -2.67 -18.58 -8.36
N GLN A 5 -3.48 -19.47 -8.93
CA GLN A 5 -4.17 -20.51 -8.17
C GLN A 5 -3.20 -21.45 -7.46
N LYS A 6 -2.09 -21.80 -8.12
CA LYS A 6 -1.04 -22.63 -7.52
C LYS A 6 -0.33 -21.90 -6.37
N ALA A 7 0.06 -20.64 -6.58
CA ALA A 7 0.67 -19.82 -5.54
C ALA A 7 -0.26 -19.64 -4.33
N TRP A 8 -1.55 -19.43 -4.59
CA TRP A 8 -2.60 -19.35 -3.58
C TRP A 8 -2.71 -20.65 -2.78
N GLY A 9 -2.82 -21.79 -3.45
CA GLY A 9 -2.87 -23.10 -2.79
C GLY A 9 -1.62 -23.36 -1.94
N MET A 10 -0.43 -22.99 -2.43
CA MET A 10 0.82 -23.10 -1.68
C MET A 10 0.83 -22.24 -0.41
N TRP A 11 0.35 -20.99 -0.49
CA TRP A 11 0.25 -20.10 0.65
C TRP A 11 -0.62 -20.68 1.78
N PHE A 12 -1.87 -21.07 1.49
CA PHE A 12 -2.79 -21.60 2.50
C PHE A 12 -2.35 -22.96 3.09
N SER A 13 -1.53 -23.71 2.35
CA SER A 13 -0.94 -24.96 2.84
C SER A 13 0.39 -24.77 3.59
N SER A 14 0.93 -23.55 3.65
CA SER A 14 2.22 -23.29 4.28
C SER A 14 2.15 -23.42 5.81
N GLU A 15 3.26 -23.86 6.41
CA GLU A 15 3.36 -23.98 7.87
C GLU A 15 3.14 -22.62 8.57
N ASP A 16 3.59 -21.53 7.96
CA ASP A 16 3.44 -20.17 8.48
C ASP A 16 1.98 -19.73 8.53
N VAL A 17 1.20 -19.99 7.47
CA VAL A 17 -0.23 -19.66 7.46
C VAL A 17 -0.99 -20.53 8.45
N ILE A 18 -0.68 -21.83 8.54
CA ILE A 18 -1.31 -22.72 9.53
C ILE A 18 -0.98 -22.25 10.96
N LEU A 19 0.24 -21.78 11.22
CA LEU A 19 0.62 -21.21 12.52
C LEU A 19 -0.12 -19.90 12.79
N TRP A 20 -0.22 -19.01 11.80
CA TRP A 20 -0.99 -17.78 11.88
C TRP A 20 -2.45 -18.07 12.22
N GLU A 21 -3.09 -19.01 11.52
CA GLU A 21 -4.47 -19.42 11.79
C GLU A 21 -4.66 -19.94 13.22
N LYS A 22 -3.69 -20.69 13.76
CA LYS A 22 -3.77 -21.24 15.13
C LYS A 22 -3.50 -20.22 16.23
N THR A 23 -2.76 -19.16 15.93
CA THR A 23 -2.25 -18.22 16.95
C THR A 23 -2.92 -16.86 16.89
N ILE A 24 -3.26 -16.39 15.70
CA ILE A 24 -3.83 -15.06 15.46
C ILE A 24 -5.36 -15.12 15.35
N ASN A 25 -5.94 -16.10 14.62
CA ASN A 25 -7.40 -16.16 14.47
C ASN A 25 -8.16 -16.30 15.80
N PRO A 26 -7.67 -17.01 16.84
CA PRO A 26 -8.38 -17.06 18.12
C PRO A 26 -8.42 -15.74 18.89
N ILE A 27 -7.57 -14.77 18.51
CA ILE A 27 -7.45 -13.47 19.19
C ILE A 27 -7.74 -12.28 18.26
N SER A 28 -8.27 -12.53 17.06
CA SER A 28 -8.58 -11.48 16.09
C SER A 28 -9.83 -11.82 15.28
N ASP A 29 -10.61 -10.79 14.96
CA ASP A 29 -11.72 -10.87 14.02
C ASP A 29 -11.30 -10.23 12.70
N ASN A 30 -11.51 -10.91 11.58
CA ASN A 30 -11.32 -10.31 10.27
C ASN A 30 -12.46 -9.29 10.01
N ILE A 31 -12.09 -8.01 9.98
CA ILE A 31 -13.02 -6.91 9.69
C ILE A 31 -13.01 -6.48 8.22
N ALA A 32 -11.92 -6.81 7.49
CA ALA A 32 -11.71 -6.42 6.11
C ALA A 32 -10.46 -7.12 5.54
N GLU A 33 -10.56 -7.62 4.31
CA GLU A 33 -9.45 -8.21 3.57
C GLU A 33 -9.48 -7.77 2.10
N TRP A 34 -8.31 -7.43 1.57
CA TRP A 34 -8.10 -7.10 0.16
C TRP A 34 -6.87 -7.81 -0.37
N MET A 35 -7.01 -8.50 -1.49
CA MET A 35 -5.89 -8.89 -2.35
C MET A 35 -5.58 -7.71 -3.28
N THR A 36 -4.35 -7.22 -3.24
CA THR A 36 -3.93 -6.07 -4.05
C THR A 36 -2.77 -6.43 -4.98
N MET A 37 -2.66 -5.69 -6.08
CA MET A 37 -1.55 -5.78 -7.02
C MET A 37 -0.80 -4.44 -7.03
N PRO A 38 0.52 -4.42 -6.77
CA PRO A 38 1.30 -3.20 -6.87
C PRO A 38 1.37 -2.76 -8.33
N LEU A 39 1.01 -1.50 -8.57
CA LEU A 39 1.18 -0.81 -9.85
C LEU A 39 2.46 0.04 -9.85
N VAL A 40 2.78 0.61 -8.69
CA VAL A 40 4.03 1.32 -8.42
C VAL A 40 4.55 0.86 -7.06
N LEU A 41 5.83 0.50 -6.99
CA LEU A 41 6.54 0.22 -5.75
C LEU A 41 7.98 0.69 -5.90
N GLU A 42 8.32 1.76 -5.19
CA GLU A 42 9.61 2.42 -5.27
C GLU A 42 10.25 2.49 -3.88
N GLY A 43 11.58 2.35 -3.85
CA GLY A 43 12.35 2.37 -2.62
C GLY A 43 12.35 1.05 -1.83
N ASP A 44 12.89 1.11 -0.61
CA ASP A 44 13.12 -0.05 0.25
C ASP A 44 12.20 0.01 1.47
N VAL A 45 11.08 -0.70 1.39
CA VAL A 45 10.06 -0.76 2.46
C VAL A 45 10.61 -1.32 3.78
N SER A 46 11.73 -2.06 3.76
CA SER A 46 12.33 -2.62 4.98
C SER A 46 12.96 -1.56 5.88
N LYS A 47 13.17 -0.34 5.35
CA LYS A 47 13.71 0.80 6.10
C LYS A 47 12.63 1.63 6.79
N ASP A 48 11.35 1.27 6.61
CA ASP A 48 10.22 2.04 7.09
C ASP A 48 9.55 1.38 8.30
N ASN A 49 9.29 2.18 9.33
CA ASN A 49 8.52 1.79 10.52
C ASN A 49 7.16 2.50 10.60
N VAL A 50 6.95 3.51 9.77
CA VAL A 50 5.72 4.32 9.73
C VAL A 50 5.24 4.43 8.30
N PHE A 51 3.96 4.16 8.07
CA PHE A 51 3.35 4.27 6.75
C PHE A 51 2.13 5.18 6.85
N MET A 52 2.09 6.20 5.99
CA MET A 52 0.85 6.91 5.70
C MET A 52 0.22 6.22 4.49
N ARG A 53 -1.00 5.71 4.66
CA ARG A 53 -1.73 5.01 3.61
C ARG A 53 -3.06 5.72 3.37
N TRP A 54 -3.38 5.96 2.10
CA TRP A 54 -4.68 6.46 1.68
C TRP A 54 -5.41 5.34 0.93
N ALA A 55 -6.58 4.95 1.45
CA ALA A 55 -7.52 4.10 0.75
C ALA A 55 -8.38 4.99 -0.17
N LEU A 56 -8.55 4.58 -1.42
CA LEU A 56 -9.07 5.44 -2.48
C LEU A 56 -10.11 4.69 -3.31
N ASP A 57 -11.18 5.41 -3.66
CA ASP A 57 -12.02 5.04 -4.79
C ASP A 57 -11.62 5.90 -6.00
N VAL A 58 -10.77 5.33 -6.87
CA VAL A 58 -10.34 5.98 -8.10
C VAL A 58 -11.46 5.87 -9.13
N HIS A 59 -12.15 6.99 -9.35
CA HIS A 59 -13.13 7.13 -10.42
C HIS A 59 -12.43 7.42 -11.77
N GLY A 60 -12.94 6.86 -12.87
CA GLY A 60 -12.39 7.11 -14.22
C GLY A 60 -11.33 6.10 -14.66
N ASP A 61 -10.32 6.54 -15.43
CA ASP A 61 -9.24 5.67 -15.91
C ASP A 61 -8.12 5.52 -14.85
N PRO A 62 -7.88 4.31 -14.31
CA PRO A 62 -6.81 4.06 -13.35
C PRO A 62 -5.42 4.44 -13.86
N ASN A 63 -5.17 4.39 -15.17
CA ASN A 63 -3.88 4.76 -15.74
C ASN A 63 -3.58 6.26 -15.57
N ASP A 64 -4.61 7.11 -15.60
CA ASP A 64 -4.44 8.54 -15.41
C ASP A 64 -4.17 8.89 -13.95
N TYR A 65 -4.80 8.15 -13.01
CA TYR A 65 -4.45 8.25 -11.60
C TYR A 65 -2.99 7.84 -11.36
N MET A 66 -2.56 6.70 -11.92
CA MET A 66 -1.19 6.23 -11.80
C MET A 66 -0.17 7.25 -12.32
N LYS A 67 -0.38 7.81 -13.52
CA LYS A 67 0.50 8.86 -14.08
C LYS A 67 0.58 10.08 -13.16
N THR A 68 -0.56 10.50 -12.62
CA THR A 68 -0.64 11.66 -11.72
C THR A 68 0.09 11.39 -10.41
N TRP A 69 -0.08 10.20 -9.83
CA TRP A 69 0.64 9.75 -8.64
C TRP A 69 2.15 9.70 -8.84
N THR A 70 2.62 9.13 -9.96
CA THR A 70 4.06 9.11 -10.29
C THR A 70 4.61 10.52 -10.45
N LYS A 71 3.90 11.41 -11.16
CA LYS A 71 4.33 12.81 -11.31
C LYS A 71 4.40 13.55 -9.97
N PHE A 72 3.42 13.31 -9.09
CA PHE A 72 3.38 13.88 -7.75
C PHE A 72 4.60 13.46 -6.92
N THR A 73 4.89 12.16 -6.87
CA THR A 73 6.03 11.61 -6.11
C THR A 73 7.39 12.00 -6.71
N ASP A 74 7.51 12.05 -8.03
CA ASP A 74 8.71 12.58 -8.71
C ASP A 74 8.94 14.06 -8.41
N GLY A 75 7.88 14.86 -8.42
CA GLY A 75 7.94 16.28 -8.04
C GLY A 75 8.42 16.46 -6.60
N ALA A 76 7.87 15.67 -5.67
CA ALA A 76 8.26 15.73 -4.27
C ALA A 76 9.75 15.36 -4.07
N LYS A 77 10.24 14.31 -4.74
CA LYS A 77 11.68 13.97 -4.74
C LYS A 77 12.53 15.10 -5.30
N ALA A 78 12.13 15.70 -6.43
CA ALA A 78 12.85 16.81 -7.05
C ALA A 78 12.95 18.06 -6.14
N ARG A 79 12.02 18.21 -5.18
CA ARG A 79 12.04 19.27 -4.15
C ARG A 79 12.88 18.91 -2.92
N GLY A 80 13.55 17.75 -2.91
CA GLY A 80 14.40 17.31 -1.81
C GLY A 80 13.66 16.50 -0.75
N MET A 81 12.45 16.02 -1.04
CA MET A 81 11.80 15.04 -0.19
C MET A 81 12.51 13.69 -0.32
N GLU A 82 13.33 13.36 0.67
CA GLU A 82 13.86 12.02 0.85
C GLU A 82 12.67 11.07 1.13
N MET A 83 12.31 10.24 0.16
CA MET A 83 11.32 9.17 0.31
C MET A 83 12.04 7.83 0.43
N SER A 84 11.82 7.11 1.53
CA SER A 84 12.39 5.77 1.76
C SER A 84 11.67 4.69 0.96
N SER A 85 10.34 4.69 0.99
CA SER A 85 9.50 3.95 0.04
C SER A 85 8.17 4.65 -0.23
N TYR A 86 7.58 4.38 -1.40
CA TYR A 86 6.21 4.76 -1.73
C TYR A 86 5.61 3.80 -2.76
N GLY A 87 4.29 3.79 -2.87
CA GLY A 87 3.63 2.94 -3.85
C GLY A 87 2.17 3.25 -4.09
N LEU A 88 1.65 2.61 -5.14
CA LEU A 88 0.27 2.58 -5.58
C LEU A 88 -0.09 1.12 -5.85
N SER A 89 -1.21 0.66 -5.31
CA SER A 89 -1.74 -0.67 -5.60
C SER A 89 -3.22 -0.62 -5.95
N ALA A 90 -3.65 -1.50 -6.83
CA ALA A 90 -5.06 -1.73 -7.16
C ALA A 90 -5.59 -2.94 -6.37
N VAL A 91 -6.86 -2.89 -5.98
CA VAL A 91 -7.56 -4.03 -5.37
C VAL A 91 -8.00 -4.98 -6.47
N MET A 92 -7.70 -6.26 -6.29
CA MET A 92 -7.99 -7.35 -7.23
C MET A 92 -9.15 -8.23 -6.76
N ALA A 93 -9.30 -8.43 -5.46
CA ALA A 93 -10.39 -9.16 -4.81
C ALA A 93 -10.42 -8.84 -3.31
N GLY A 94 -11.49 -9.22 -2.60
CA GLY A 94 -11.58 -9.02 -1.15
C GLY A 94 -13.03 -9.09 -0.65
N VAL A 95 -13.22 -8.97 0.66
CA VAL A 95 -14.53 -9.07 1.34
C VAL A 95 -14.86 -7.87 2.24
N ALA A 96 -14.13 -6.77 2.13
CA ALA A 96 -14.37 -5.59 2.96
C ALA A 96 -15.60 -4.78 2.51
N GLU A 97 -16.35 -4.23 3.47
CA GLU A 97 -17.54 -3.39 3.22
C GLU A 97 -17.22 -1.98 2.68
N ASN A 98 -15.96 -1.54 2.76
CA ASN A 98 -15.52 -0.26 2.21
C ASN A 98 -14.81 -0.49 0.86
N ASP A 99 -15.48 -0.08 -0.22
CA ASP A 99 -15.11 -0.20 -1.64
C ASP A 99 -13.91 0.69 -2.03
N MET A 100 -12.74 0.48 -1.41
CA MET A 100 -11.52 1.05 -2.00
C MET A 100 -11.18 0.26 -3.27
N SER A 101 -10.94 0.97 -4.37
CA SER A 101 -10.42 0.38 -5.60
C SER A 101 -8.89 0.40 -5.63
N HIS A 102 -8.27 1.33 -4.91
CA HIS A 102 -6.83 1.51 -4.86
C HIS A 102 -6.37 1.92 -3.46
N TYR A 103 -5.08 1.77 -3.18
CA TYR A 103 -4.44 2.52 -2.12
C TYR A 103 -3.08 3.04 -2.57
N VAL A 104 -2.69 4.18 -2.01
CA VAL A 104 -1.32 4.69 -2.11
C VAL A 104 -0.70 4.76 -0.72
N PHE A 105 0.63 4.68 -0.66
CA PHE A 105 1.35 4.83 0.58
C PHE A 105 2.66 5.59 0.41
N ILE A 106 3.09 6.22 1.49
CA ILE A 106 4.45 6.72 1.70
C ILE A 106 4.95 6.10 3.02
N GLY A 107 6.12 5.48 2.99
CA GLY A 107 6.80 4.96 4.18
C GLY A 107 7.70 6.01 4.81
N ALA A 108 8.12 5.83 6.06
CA ALA A 108 9.16 6.59 6.77
C ALA A 108 9.81 5.78 7.90
N PRO A 109 11.07 6.07 8.27
CA PRO A 109 11.76 5.38 9.37
C PRO A 109 11.15 5.69 10.75
N ASP A 110 10.49 6.84 10.90
CA ASP A 110 9.88 7.29 12.16
C ASP A 110 8.77 8.34 11.95
N ILE A 111 8.03 8.63 13.03
CA ILE A 111 6.89 9.57 13.03
C ILE A 111 7.35 11.01 12.71
N PRO A 112 8.42 11.57 13.31
CA PRO A 112 8.88 12.91 12.99
C PRO A 112 9.20 13.10 11.49
N THR A 113 9.87 12.12 10.88
CA THR A 113 10.17 12.13 9.45
C THR A 113 8.89 12.08 8.62
N MET A 114 7.91 11.24 9.00
CA MET A 114 6.61 11.21 8.33
C MET A 114 5.90 12.56 8.38
N ILE A 115 5.86 13.21 9.55
CA ILE A 115 5.22 14.52 9.71
C ILE A 115 5.91 15.57 8.83
N GLN A 116 7.25 15.61 8.82
CA GLN A 116 8.00 16.52 7.95
C GLN A 116 7.67 16.31 6.47
N ARG A 117 7.56 15.04 6.03
CA ARG A 117 7.13 14.70 4.67
C ARG A 117 5.72 15.24 4.38
N MET A 118 4.76 15.02 5.28
CA MET A 118 3.40 15.51 5.08
C MET A 118 3.32 17.04 5.04
N MET A 119 4.09 17.74 5.88
CA MET A 119 4.17 19.20 5.85
C MET A 119 4.75 19.74 4.55
N MET A 120 5.76 19.06 4.00
CA MET A 120 6.34 19.43 2.70
C MET A 120 5.31 19.22 1.57
N LEU A 121 4.55 18.12 1.58
CA LEU A 121 3.49 17.89 0.59
C LEU A 121 2.36 18.93 0.70
N GLN A 122 1.97 19.35 1.91
CA GLN A 122 0.90 20.34 2.11
C GLN A 122 1.29 21.74 1.62
N LYS A 123 2.56 22.14 1.78
CA LYS A 123 3.05 23.43 1.26
C LYS A 123 3.05 23.51 -0.27
N ASP A 124 2.91 22.38 -0.95
CA ASP A 124 2.87 22.31 -2.41
C ASP A 124 1.46 22.49 -2.99
N GLU A 125 0.41 22.54 -2.15
CA GLU A 125 -0.99 22.79 -2.57
C GLU A 125 -1.40 24.28 -2.52
N GLU A 126 -0.53 25.17 -2.00
CA GLU A 126 -0.68 26.64 -2.01
C GLU A 126 0.10 27.30 -3.17
#